data_AF-A0A4V1STC6-F1
#
_entry.id   AF-A0A4V1STC6-F1
#
_cell.length_a   1.000
_cell.length_b   1.000
_cell.length_c   1.000
_cell.angle_alpha   90.00
_cell.angle_beta   90.00
_cell.angle_gamma   90.00
#
_symmetry.space_group_name_H-M   'P 1'
#
loop_
_entity.id
_entity.type
_entity.pdbx_description
1 polymer ?
#
loop_
_entity_poly.entity_id
_entity_poly.type
_entity_poly.pdbx_seq_one_letter_code
_entity_poly.pdbx_strand_id
1 'polypeptide(L)'
;MKHLLLAGVALAFAAVPATARDLTIADVAQLSRVGAPAVSPDGKWLVWQQRDTDLPANRGRYDLWKLDLTRKGAKPEKLVAEADVNETGPQFGANGRVYFQSDKGGEDSVRSIAIDGSGEQEVAAPAGGFSGFKLSPDGQKLLVWADRKPGAPTIEPAMVKKDANAGSGRVYD
;
A
#
# COMPACT_ATOMS: atom_id res chain seq x y z
N MET A 1 -34.75 -55.03 -40.25
CA MET A 1 -34.13 -54.09 -41.21
C MET A 1 -34.49 -52.68 -40.74
N LYS A 2 -33.65 -51.76 -40.26
CA LYS A 2 -32.20 -51.55 -40.24
C LYS A 2 -31.90 -50.75 -38.96
N HIS A 3 -30.88 -51.11 -38.18
CA HIS A 3 -30.37 -50.28 -37.08
C HIS A 3 -29.28 -49.36 -37.65
N LEU A 4 -29.45 -48.04 -37.54
CA LEU A 4 -28.42 -47.05 -37.85
C LEU A 4 -27.66 -46.72 -36.56
N LEU A 5 -26.43 -47.20 -36.45
CA LEU A 5 -25.47 -46.83 -35.42
C LEU A 5 -24.77 -45.52 -35.83
N LEU A 6 -25.00 -44.43 -35.12
CA LEU A 6 -24.16 -43.24 -35.17
C LEU A 6 -22.92 -43.47 -34.29
N ALA A 7 -21.74 -43.54 -34.90
CA ALA A 7 -20.47 -43.52 -34.19
C ALA A 7 -20.11 -42.07 -33.82
N GLY A 8 -20.13 -41.75 -32.53
CA GLY A 8 -19.64 -40.48 -31.99
C GLY A 8 -18.11 -40.48 -31.93
N VAL A 9 -17.47 -39.63 -32.72
CA VAL A 9 -16.03 -39.37 -32.62
C VAL A 9 -15.80 -38.43 -31.44
N ALA A 10 -15.20 -38.93 -30.36
CA ALA A 10 -14.73 -38.11 -29.26
C ALA A 10 -13.37 -37.50 -29.65
N LEU A 11 -13.33 -36.19 -29.92
CA LEU A 11 -12.08 -35.43 -30.02
C LEU A 11 -11.48 -35.28 -28.61
N ALA A 12 -10.43 -36.04 -28.32
CA ALA A 12 -9.59 -35.80 -27.17
C ALA A 12 -8.74 -34.54 -27.42
N PHE A 13 -9.08 -33.43 -26.78
CA PHE A 13 -8.17 -32.28 -26.67
C PHE A 13 -7.00 -32.69 -25.77
N ALA A 14 -5.83 -32.92 -26.37
CA ALA A 14 -4.59 -33.04 -25.61
C ALA A 14 -4.25 -31.67 -25.01
N ALA A 15 -4.31 -31.55 -23.68
CA ALA A 15 -3.85 -30.35 -22.99
C ALA A 15 -2.33 -30.23 -23.18
N VAL A 16 -1.89 -29.23 -23.94
CA VAL A 16 -0.47 -28.87 -24.01
C VAL A 16 -0.07 -28.32 -22.65
N PRO A 17 0.97 -28.84 -21.99
CA PRO A 17 1.41 -28.29 -20.72
C PRO A 17 1.83 -26.84 -20.93
N ALA A 18 1.20 -25.92 -20.19
CA ALA A 18 1.61 -24.53 -20.19
C ALA A 18 2.96 -24.41 -19.49
N THR A 19 4.02 -24.19 -20.26
CA THR A 19 5.35 -23.88 -19.71
C THR A 19 5.39 -22.41 -19.32
N ALA A 20 5.50 -22.12 -18.03
CA ALA A 20 5.75 -20.75 -17.57
C ALA A 20 7.13 -20.28 -18.05
N ARG A 21 7.25 -19.02 -18.48
CA ARG A 21 8.56 -18.42 -18.78
C ARG A 21 9.36 -18.17 -17.50
N ASP A 22 10.68 -18.09 -17.63
CA ASP A 22 11.58 -17.76 -16.53
C ASP A 22 11.32 -16.36 -15.96
N LEU A 23 11.64 -16.19 -14.66
CA LEU A 23 11.65 -14.91 -13.97
C LEU A 23 12.83 -14.06 -14.45
N THR A 24 12.55 -12.83 -14.87
CA THR A 24 13.54 -11.87 -15.37
C THR A 24 13.84 -10.78 -14.35
N ILE A 25 14.92 -10.02 -14.57
CA ILE A 25 15.23 -8.82 -13.78
C ILE A 25 14.10 -7.80 -13.87
N ALA A 26 13.46 -7.68 -15.03
CA ALA A 26 12.32 -6.77 -15.23
C ALA A 26 11.14 -7.17 -14.34
N ASP A 27 10.86 -8.48 -14.21
CA ASP A 27 9.81 -8.95 -13.29
C ASP A 27 10.15 -8.58 -11.86
N VAL A 28 11.37 -8.87 -11.41
CA VAL A 28 11.82 -8.56 -10.04
C VAL A 28 11.73 -7.06 -9.75
N ALA A 29 12.06 -6.22 -10.72
CA ALA A 29 11.96 -4.77 -10.59
C ALA A 29 10.50 -4.27 -10.51
N GLN A 30 9.56 -4.99 -11.13
CA GLN A 30 8.15 -4.64 -11.20
C GLN A 30 7.27 -5.33 -10.16
N LEU A 31 7.81 -6.28 -9.38
CA LEU A 31 7.07 -6.95 -8.32
C LEU A 31 6.50 -5.94 -7.32
N SER A 32 5.17 -5.98 -7.16
CA SER A 32 4.46 -5.25 -6.11
C SER A 32 4.93 -5.69 -4.73
N ARG A 33 5.07 -4.73 -3.81
CA ARG A 33 5.46 -5.00 -2.43
C ARG A 33 4.31 -4.64 -1.50
N VAL A 34 3.74 -5.65 -0.85
CA VAL A 34 2.66 -5.49 0.13
C VAL A 34 3.25 -5.31 1.52
N GLY A 35 2.69 -4.39 2.31
CA GLY A 35 3.10 -4.17 3.69
C GLY A 35 2.00 -3.56 4.55
N ALA A 36 2.32 -3.36 5.83
CA ALA A 36 1.44 -2.73 6.82
C ALA A 36 -0.04 -3.17 6.75
N PRO A 37 -0.35 -4.48 6.82
CA PRO A 37 -1.73 -4.94 6.82
C PRO A 37 -2.45 -4.49 8.10
N ALA A 38 -3.70 -4.06 7.96
CA ALA A 38 -4.60 -3.68 9.03
C ALA A 38 -5.98 -4.30 8.80
N VAL A 39 -6.55 -4.91 9.83
CA VAL A 39 -7.88 -5.51 9.77
C VAL A 39 -8.87 -4.63 10.53
N SER A 40 -10.08 -4.48 10.00
CA SER A 40 -11.13 -3.70 10.66
C SER A 40 -11.51 -4.31 12.01
N PRO A 41 -12.00 -3.51 12.98
CA PRO A 41 -12.38 -4.03 14.30
C PRO A 41 -13.48 -5.11 14.24
N ASP A 42 -14.35 -5.04 13.22
CA ASP A 42 -15.40 -6.03 12.97
C ASP A 42 -14.93 -7.24 12.13
N GLY A 43 -13.65 -7.28 11.74
CA GLY A 43 -13.04 -8.38 10.99
C GLY A 43 -13.47 -8.49 9.51
N LYS A 44 -14.26 -7.54 8.99
CA LYS A 44 -14.81 -7.63 7.64
C LYS A 44 -13.89 -7.13 6.55
N TRP A 45 -12.93 -6.27 6.87
CA TRP A 45 -12.08 -5.62 5.90
C TRP A 45 -10.60 -5.79 6.25
N LEU A 46 -9.80 -6.13 5.24
CA LEU A 46 -8.36 -5.99 5.26
C LEU A 46 -7.98 -4.76 4.44
N VAL A 47 -7.10 -3.91 4.97
CA VAL A 47 -6.46 -2.81 4.25
C VAL A 47 -4.96 -2.97 4.33
N TRP A 48 -4.23 -2.69 3.25
CA TRP A 48 -2.77 -2.71 3.23
C TRP A 48 -2.23 -1.59 2.36
N GLN A 49 -0.97 -1.25 2.57
CA GLN A 49 -0.23 -0.44 1.61
C GLN A 49 0.44 -1.37 0.58
N GLN A 50 0.40 -0.97 -0.68
CA GLN A 50 1.10 -1.66 -1.76
C GLN A 50 1.99 -0.67 -2.49
N ARG A 51 3.28 -1.02 -2.61
CA ARG A 51 4.21 -0.31 -3.47
C ARG A 51 4.25 -0.96 -4.84
N ASP A 52 3.94 -0.19 -5.87
CA ASP A 52 4.17 -0.56 -7.26
C ASP A 52 5.35 0.26 -7.83
N THR A 53 6.02 -0.27 -8.86
CA THR A 53 7.10 0.43 -9.56
C THR A 53 6.55 1.13 -10.79
N ASP A 54 6.67 2.45 -10.81
CA ASP A 54 6.41 3.30 -11.97
C ASP A 54 7.73 3.48 -12.73
N LEU A 55 7.99 2.57 -13.68
CA LEU A 55 9.23 2.58 -14.46
C LEU A 55 9.40 3.84 -15.31
N PRO A 56 8.38 4.32 -16.06
CA PRO A 56 8.51 5.55 -16.83
C PRO A 56 8.89 6.76 -15.97
N ALA A 57 8.31 6.89 -14.77
CA ALA A 57 8.65 7.97 -13.85
C ALA A 57 9.86 7.66 -12.94
N ASN A 58 10.50 6.50 -13.11
CA ASN A 58 11.65 6.03 -12.32
C ASN A 58 11.43 6.15 -10.81
N ARG A 59 10.26 5.75 -10.31
CA ARG A 59 9.89 5.89 -8.89
C ARG A 59 9.05 4.72 -8.39
N GLY A 60 8.93 4.62 -7.07
CA GLY A 60 7.88 3.81 -6.44
C GLY A 60 6.65 4.66 -6.18
N ARG A 61 5.48 4.02 -6.18
CA ARG A 61 4.23 4.64 -5.76
C ARG A 61 3.53 3.74 -4.76
N TYR A 62 3.07 4.30 -3.65
CA TYR A 62 2.30 3.59 -2.64
C TYR A 62 0.82 3.93 -2.76
N ASP A 63 0.00 2.88 -2.80
CA ASP A 63 -1.46 2.96 -2.73
C ASP A 63 -1.97 2.20 -1.51
N LEU A 64 -3.15 2.59 -1.03
CA LEU A 64 -3.93 1.75 -0.14
C LEU A 64 -4.90 0.88 -0.92
N TRP A 65 -4.88 -0.40 -0.60
CA TRP A 65 -5.80 -1.40 -1.12
C TRP A 65 -6.68 -1.95 0.00
N LYS A 66 -7.87 -2.42 -0.36
CA LYS A 66 -8.83 -3.08 0.53
C LYS A 66 -9.27 -4.43 -0.04
N LEU A 67 -9.68 -5.32 0.87
CA LEU A 67 -10.26 -6.61 0.56
C LEU A 67 -11.41 -6.90 1.52
N ASP A 68 -12.57 -7.29 0.97
CA ASP A 68 -13.70 -7.80 1.74
C ASP A 68 -13.41 -9.24 2.19
N LEU A 69 -13.25 -9.44 3.49
CA LEU A 69 -12.97 -10.74 4.11
C LEU A 69 -14.23 -11.59 4.31
N THR A 70 -15.42 -11.01 4.15
CA THR A 70 -16.70 -11.73 4.31
C THR A 70 -17.09 -12.51 3.07
N ARG A 71 -16.54 -12.14 1.91
CA ARG A 71 -16.86 -12.74 0.62
C ARG A 71 -15.73 -13.64 0.13
N LYS A 72 -16.01 -14.95 0.06
CA LYS A 72 -15.07 -15.92 -0.55
C LYS A 72 -14.77 -15.53 -2.00
N GLY A 73 -13.48 -15.42 -2.33
CA GLY A 73 -13.03 -15.02 -3.67
C GLY A 73 -13.20 -13.53 -3.97
N ALA A 74 -13.36 -12.68 -2.95
CA ALA A 74 -13.26 -11.24 -3.12
C ALA A 74 -11.95 -10.87 -3.81
N LYS A 75 -12.01 -9.84 -4.67
CA LYS A 75 -10.84 -9.30 -5.34
C LYS A 75 -10.36 -8.06 -4.57
N PRO A 76 -9.04 -7.86 -4.45
CA PRO A 76 -8.47 -6.59 -4.01
C PRO A 76 -9.00 -5.42 -4.83
N GLU A 77 -9.31 -4.32 -4.16
CA GLU A 77 -9.70 -3.05 -4.76
C GLU A 77 -8.85 -1.93 -4.18
N LYS A 78 -8.61 -0.87 -4.95
CA LYS A 78 -7.96 0.34 -4.42
C LYS A 78 -8.92 1.06 -3.47
N LEU A 79 -8.41 1.45 -2.30
CA LEU A 79 -9.12 2.31 -1.34
C LEU A 79 -8.72 3.77 -1.54
N VAL A 80 -7.41 4.05 -1.59
CA VAL A 80 -6.84 5.38 -1.90
C VAL A 80 -5.69 5.16 -2.86
N ALA A 81 -5.69 5.92 -3.95
CA ALA A 81 -4.70 5.82 -5.00
C ALA A 81 -4.66 7.10 -5.83
N GLU A 82 -4.30 8.21 -5.19
CA GLU A 82 -4.20 9.49 -5.89
C GLU A 82 -2.92 9.54 -6.74
N ALA A 83 -3.00 10.14 -7.92
CA ALA A 83 -1.83 10.27 -8.78
C ALA A 83 -0.77 11.15 -8.10
N ASP A 84 0.50 10.76 -8.21
CA ASP A 84 1.65 11.48 -7.65
C ASP A 84 1.63 11.68 -6.11
N VAL A 85 0.76 10.97 -5.41
CA VAL A 85 0.68 10.88 -3.95
C VAL A 85 1.11 9.48 -3.50
N ASN A 86 1.70 9.39 -2.31
CA ASN A 86 1.97 8.16 -1.59
C ASN A 86 1.03 8.04 -0.40
N GLU A 87 0.33 6.92 -0.29
CA GLU A 87 -0.48 6.60 0.88
C GLU A 87 0.06 5.38 1.62
N THR A 88 0.39 5.55 2.90
CA THR A 88 1.15 4.56 3.67
C THR A 88 0.63 4.37 5.10
N GLY A 89 1.03 3.26 5.73
CA GLY A 89 0.78 2.96 7.13
C GLY A 89 -0.69 2.95 7.56
N PRO A 90 -1.59 2.21 6.87
CA PRO A 90 -3.00 2.21 7.23
C PRO A 90 -3.26 1.61 8.62
N GLN A 91 -4.21 2.20 9.34
CA GLN A 91 -4.69 1.75 10.65
C GLN A 91 -6.21 1.94 10.73
N PHE A 92 -6.93 0.98 11.29
CA PHE A 92 -8.35 1.19 11.57
C PHE A 92 -8.55 1.89 12.92
N GLY A 93 -9.42 2.91 12.93
CA GLY A 93 -9.96 3.46 14.16
C GLY A 93 -11.16 2.67 14.68
N ALA A 94 -11.50 2.86 15.95
CA ALA A 94 -12.69 2.28 16.56
C ALA A 94 -14.01 2.70 15.87
N ASN A 95 -13.99 3.83 15.16
CA ASN A 95 -15.10 4.33 14.34
C ASN A 95 -15.23 3.62 12.97
N GLY A 96 -14.40 2.63 12.67
CA GLY A 96 -14.39 1.91 11.40
C GLY A 96 -13.76 2.67 10.24
N ARG A 97 -13.22 3.88 10.47
CA ARG A 97 -12.48 4.64 9.46
C ARG A 97 -11.04 4.15 9.36
N VAL A 98 -10.44 4.34 8.18
CA VAL A 98 -9.03 4.04 7.93
C VAL A 98 -8.24 5.33 8.06
N TYR A 99 -7.21 5.32 8.90
CA TYR A 99 -6.24 6.39 9.09
C TYR A 99 -4.93 6.01 8.41
N PHE A 100 -4.27 6.95 7.76
CA PHE A 100 -3.06 6.70 6.97
C PHE A 100 -2.20 7.96 6.85
N GLN A 101 -0.92 7.78 6.53
CA GLN A 101 -0.01 8.87 6.20
C GLN A 101 -0.10 9.16 4.69
N SER A 102 -0.12 10.44 4.32
CA SER A 102 -0.18 10.89 2.93
C SER A 102 0.70 12.12 2.73
N ASP A 103 1.45 12.16 1.64
CA ASP A 103 2.22 13.33 1.18
C ASP A 103 1.39 14.28 0.27
N LYS A 104 0.07 14.07 0.23
CA LYS A 104 -0.88 14.92 -0.50
C LYS A 104 -0.79 16.36 -0.02
N GLY A 105 -0.50 17.27 -0.94
CA GLY A 105 -0.27 18.69 -0.64
C GLY A 105 1.20 19.06 -0.43
N GLY A 106 2.13 18.10 -0.55
CA GLY A 106 3.58 18.35 -0.56
C GLY A 106 4.28 18.13 0.79
N GLU A 107 3.52 18.02 1.88
CA GLU A 107 4.02 17.64 3.20
C GLU A 107 3.24 16.43 3.73
N ASP A 108 3.91 15.61 4.55
CA ASP A 108 3.27 14.46 5.19
C ASP A 108 2.17 14.92 6.16
N SER A 109 0.99 14.33 6.03
CA SER A 109 -0.15 14.49 6.93
C SER A 109 -0.74 13.13 7.30
N VAL A 110 -1.37 13.04 8.47
CA VAL A 110 -2.26 11.93 8.81
C VAL A 110 -3.65 12.27 8.29
N ARG A 111 -4.20 11.39 7.48
CA ARG A 111 -5.54 11.50 6.88
C ARG A 111 -6.44 10.37 7.35
N SER A 112 -7.75 10.55 7.21
CA SER A 112 -8.73 9.49 7.43
C SER A 112 -9.77 9.43 6.33
N ILE A 113 -10.21 8.23 5.99
CA ILE A 113 -11.22 7.96 4.95
C ILE A 113 -12.18 6.87 5.42
N ALA A 114 -13.42 6.88 4.93
CA ALA A 114 -14.33 5.76 5.14
C ALA A 114 -13.89 4.54 4.29
N ILE A 115 -14.25 3.33 4.73
CA ILE A 115 -13.85 2.08 4.03
C ILE A 115 -14.43 1.96 2.61
N ASP A 116 -15.50 2.69 2.32
CA ASP A 116 -16.09 2.82 0.98
C ASP A 116 -15.34 3.82 0.08
N GLY A 117 -14.33 4.52 0.61
CA GLY A 117 -13.55 5.54 -0.10
C GLY A 117 -14.13 6.95 0.01
N SER A 118 -15.18 7.17 0.79
CA SER A 118 -15.82 8.48 0.93
C SER A 118 -15.26 9.33 2.07
N GLY A 119 -15.44 10.65 1.94
CA GLY A 119 -15.23 11.61 3.03
C GLY A 119 -13.80 11.64 3.56
N GLU A 120 -12.80 11.63 2.68
CA GLU A 120 -11.40 11.83 3.08
C GLU A 120 -11.23 13.18 3.79
N GLN A 121 -10.48 13.19 4.90
CA GLN A 121 -10.18 14.39 5.67
C GLN A 121 -8.76 14.33 6.22
N GLU A 122 -8.12 15.50 6.35
CA GLU A 122 -6.87 15.67 7.07
C GLU A 122 -7.13 15.71 8.58
N VAL A 123 -6.40 14.90 9.34
CA VAL A 123 -6.56 14.73 10.79
C VAL A 123 -5.47 15.50 11.54
N ALA A 124 -4.23 15.46 11.04
CA ALA A 124 -3.11 16.18 11.62
C ALA A 124 -2.00 16.37 10.57
N ALA A 125 -1.33 17.53 10.59
CA ALA A 125 -0.15 17.82 9.80
C ALA A 125 0.95 18.38 10.71
N PRO A 126 1.70 17.52 11.43
CA PRO A 126 2.80 17.98 12.28
C PRO A 126 3.86 18.71 11.46
N ALA A 127 4.25 19.90 11.92
CA ALA A 127 5.28 20.69 11.24
C ALA A 127 6.62 19.93 11.15
N GLY A 128 7.32 20.13 10.02
CA GLY A 128 8.62 19.51 9.78
C GLY A 128 8.57 18.06 9.31
N GLY A 129 7.38 17.55 8.99
CA GLY A 129 7.14 16.18 8.52
C GLY A 129 7.37 15.12 9.59
N PHE A 130 6.94 13.88 9.34
CA PHE A 130 7.05 12.80 10.30
C PHE A 130 7.33 11.44 9.64
N SER A 131 7.99 10.55 10.40
CA SER A 131 8.41 9.23 9.91
C SER A 131 7.34 8.15 10.14
N GLY A 132 6.33 8.42 10.98
CA GLY A 132 5.13 7.62 11.10
C GLY A 132 4.25 8.00 12.28
N PHE A 133 3.13 7.27 12.44
CA PHE A 133 2.13 7.53 13.47
C PHE A 133 1.51 6.25 14.06
N LYS A 134 0.87 6.38 15.22
CA LYS A 134 0.00 5.38 15.84
C LYS A 134 -1.26 6.05 16.38
N LEU A 135 -2.41 5.43 16.10
CA LEU A 135 -3.69 5.83 16.66
C LEU A 135 -3.91 5.10 18.00
N SER A 136 -4.44 5.80 19.01
CA SER A 136 -4.87 5.15 20.26
C SER A 136 -6.07 4.22 20.02
N PRO A 137 -6.27 3.17 20.84
CA PRO A 137 -7.38 2.24 20.67
C PRO A 137 -8.78 2.89 20.66
N ASP A 138 -8.95 3.98 21.41
CA ASP A 138 -10.18 4.77 21.47
C ASP A 138 -10.32 5.80 20.32
N GLY A 139 -9.30 5.91 19.47
CA GLY A 139 -9.24 6.87 18.36
C GLY A 139 -9.10 8.33 18.77
N GLN A 140 -8.92 8.64 20.06
CA GLN A 140 -8.90 10.01 20.58
C GLN A 140 -7.52 10.68 20.55
N LYS A 141 -6.45 9.90 20.38
CA LYS A 141 -5.07 10.38 20.43
C LYS A 141 -4.28 9.84 19.25
N LEU A 142 -3.36 10.67 18.80
CA LEU A 142 -2.40 10.35 17.76
C LEU A 142 -1.00 10.51 18.35
N LEU A 143 -0.21 9.44 18.30
CA LEU A 143 1.23 9.49 18.52
C LEU A 143 1.91 9.64 17.16
N VAL A 144 2.85 10.56 17.05
CA VAL A 144 3.70 10.75 15.87
C VAL A 144 5.16 10.68 16.27
N TRP A 145 6.02 10.22 15.37
CA TRP A 145 7.47 10.26 15.55
C TRP A 145 8.16 10.71 14.28
N ALA A 146 9.34 11.31 14.44
CA ALA A 146 10.15 11.73 13.31
C ALA A 146 11.63 11.75 13.65
N ASP A 147 12.46 11.58 12.63
CA ASP A 147 13.91 11.64 12.79
C ASP A 147 14.39 13.09 12.90
N ARG A 148 15.15 13.39 13.97
CA ARG A 148 15.67 14.73 14.26
C ARG A 148 17.17 14.70 14.53
N LYS A 149 17.84 15.84 14.35
CA LYS A 149 19.27 15.95 14.66
C LYS A 149 19.43 15.83 16.18
N PRO A 150 20.52 15.21 16.68
CA PRO A 150 20.81 15.20 18.10
C PRO A 150 20.71 16.62 18.70
N GLY A 151 19.99 16.76 19.81
CA GLY A 151 19.78 18.05 20.47
C GLY A 151 18.64 18.92 19.91
N ALA A 152 17.84 18.43 18.94
CA ALA A 152 16.65 19.14 18.50
C ALA A 152 15.67 19.35 19.67
N PRO A 153 15.16 20.57 19.90
CA PRO A 153 14.31 20.88 21.04
C PRO A 153 12.87 20.35 20.89
N THR A 154 12.42 20.17 19.66
CA THR A 154 11.07 19.70 19.31
C THR A 154 11.12 18.87 18.02
N ILE A 155 9.97 18.34 17.63
CA ILE A 155 9.77 17.67 16.33
C ILE A 155 9.60 18.68 15.18
N GLU A 156 9.43 19.98 15.40
CA GLU A 156 9.12 20.91 14.31
C GLU A 156 10.28 21.19 13.33
N PRO A 157 11.55 21.29 13.77
CA PRO A 157 12.65 21.50 12.85
C PRO A 157 12.79 20.31 11.90
N ALA A 158 12.49 20.52 10.61
CA ALA A 158 12.55 19.48 9.61
C ALA A 158 13.94 18.83 9.52
N MET A 159 13.97 17.54 9.22
CA MET A 159 15.23 16.91 8.84
C MET A 159 15.71 17.48 7.52
N VAL A 160 16.97 17.92 7.49
CA VAL A 160 17.58 18.31 6.22
C VAL A 160 17.81 17.04 5.41
N LYS A 161 17.03 16.86 4.34
CA LYS A 161 17.25 15.76 3.39
C LYS A 161 18.67 15.88 2.86
N LYS A 162 19.40 14.76 2.93
CA LYS A 162 20.70 14.66 2.29
C LYS A 162 20.50 14.84 0.78
N ASP A 163 21.39 15.58 0.13
CA ASP A 163 21.41 15.68 -1.33
C ASP A 163 21.44 14.26 -1.92
N ALA A 164 20.59 14.00 -2.92
CA ALA A 164 20.50 12.69 -3.57
C ALA A 164 21.84 12.24 -4.18
N ASN A 165 22.71 13.18 -4.54
CA ASN A 165 24.04 12.94 -5.07
C ASN A 165 25.15 13.01 -4.00
N ALA A 166 24.82 13.33 -2.75
CA ALA A 166 25.84 13.34 -1.71
C ALA A 166 26.22 11.89 -1.37
N GLY A 167 27.40 11.49 -1.83
CA GLY A 167 27.98 10.17 -1.57
C GLY A 167 27.93 9.81 -0.07
N SER A 168 27.66 8.55 0.25
CA SER A 168 27.77 8.01 1.60
C SER A 168 29.08 7.25 1.73
N GLY A 169 30.19 7.97 1.87
CA GLY A 169 31.46 7.37 2.29
C GLY A 169 31.48 7.23 3.81
N ARG A 170 31.80 6.03 4.31
CA ARG A 170 32.34 5.87 5.67
C ARG A 170 33.86 5.85 5.53
N VAL A 171 34.53 6.81 6.14
CA VAL A 171 35.98 6.73 6.35
C VAL A 171 36.18 5.84 7.56
N TYR A 172 36.98 4.79 7.39
CA TYR A 172 37.46 3.96 8.50
C TYR A 172 38.90 4.40 8.77
N ASP A 173 39.19 4.72 10.03
CA ASP A 173 40.55 4.94 10.52
C ASP A 173 41.21 3.60 10.87
#